data_AF-A0A6N0LZ36-F1
#
_entry.id   AF-A0A6N0LZ36-F1
#
_cell.length_a   1.000
_cell.length_b   1.000
_cell.length_c   1.000
_cell.angle_alpha   90.00
_cell.angle_beta   90.00
_cell.angle_gamma   90.00
#
_symmetry.space_group_name_H-M   'P 1'
#
loop_
_entity.id
_entity.type
_entity.pdbx_description
1 polymer ?
#
loop_
_entity_poly.entity_id
_entity_poly.type
_entity_poly.pdbx_seq_one_letter_code
_entity_poly.pdbx_strand_id
1 'polypeptide(L)'
;MKKFLGVLMVSSLVGLGALSTVNKAQAASLTIDPTDTFLRTYADTTYYQGVNTVAGNTKAISLADLGLKGGDSISLNISGKFNTSVWSPGQRSDMIGVFSTSDHLLDTSSEQRVVDAVALNQQDANQYDYTQNTWTSNTLFNSTASPSSTFDPGKNAYMCSDATLSDPNRICGQQTLFDGVFGIFGETTLTIPTTATFLFLAVNDVFYSDNTGSIFIDIDKIGTVDNQLSVPEPNTVLGVLATIALALKMKRKQQIAK
;
A
#
# COMPACT_ATOMS: atom_id res chain seq x y z
N MET A 1 55.37 -10.93 -50.50
CA MET A 1 55.02 -9.94 -49.46
C MET A 1 53.74 -10.39 -48.77
N LYS A 2 53.83 -10.64 -47.47
CA LYS A 2 52.73 -11.02 -46.57
C LYS A 2 51.84 -9.79 -46.33
N LYS A 3 50.52 -9.89 -46.47
CA LYS A 3 49.59 -9.06 -45.69
C LYS A 3 48.40 -9.91 -45.24
N PHE A 4 48.19 -9.85 -43.93
CA PHE A 4 47.31 -10.64 -43.10
C PHE A 4 45.84 -10.34 -43.39
N LEU A 5 45.04 -11.37 -43.64
CA LEU A 5 43.59 -11.30 -43.56
C LEU A 5 43.22 -11.56 -42.09
N GLY A 6 42.95 -10.49 -41.35
CA GLY A 6 42.50 -10.54 -39.96
C GLY A 6 41.12 -11.19 -39.88
N VAL A 7 41.07 -12.40 -39.33
CA VAL A 7 39.81 -13.07 -38.97
C VAL A 7 39.30 -12.40 -37.70
N LEU A 8 38.31 -11.52 -37.85
CA LEU A 8 37.54 -10.97 -36.75
C LEU A 8 36.75 -12.13 -36.11
N MET A 9 37.20 -12.64 -34.95
CA MET A 9 36.34 -13.46 -34.10
C MET A 9 35.33 -12.52 -33.45
N VAL A 10 34.12 -12.47 -34.01
CA VAL A 10 32.97 -11.91 -33.31
C VAL A 10 32.61 -12.93 -32.23
N SER A 11 33.10 -12.68 -31.02
CA SER A 11 32.65 -13.36 -29.82
C SER A 11 31.18 -12.97 -29.60
N SER A 12 30.25 -13.76 -30.11
CA SER A 12 28.83 -13.66 -29.79
C SER A 12 28.64 -14.10 -28.34
N LEU A 13 28.96 -13.21 -27.40
CA LEU A 13 28.54 -13.29 -26.02
C LEU A 13 27.05 -12.93 -26.00
N VAL A 14 26.19 -13.93 -26.23
CA VAL A 14 24.75 -13.80 -25.96
C VAL A 14 24.63 -13.79 -24.44
N GLY A 15 24.78 -12.61 -23.85
CA GLY A 15 24.38 -12.36 -22.48
C GLY A 15 22.87 -12.45 -22.43
N LEU A 16 22.35 -13.65 -22.10
CA LEU A 16 20.97 -13.87 -21.72
C LEU A 16 20.78 -13.24 -20.32
N GLY A 17 20.82 -11.91 -20.26
CA GLY A 17 20.33 -11.16 -19.12
C GLY A 17 18.82 -11.20 -19.16
N ALA A 18 18.22 -12.22 -18.55
CA ALA A 18 16.79 -12.21 -18.27
C ALA A 18 16.54 -11.07 -17.29
N LEU A 19 16.16 -9.90 -17.83
CA LEU A 19 15.57 -8.82 -17.05
C LEU A 19 14.23 -9.33 -16.56
N SER A 20 14.19 -9.86 -15.34
CA SER A 20 12.96 -10.22 -14.66
C SER A 20 12.21 -8.93 -14.31
N THR A 21 11.35 -8.48 -15.20
CA THR A 21 10.41 -7.40 -14.91
C THR A 21 9.36 -7.95 -13.96
N VAL A 22 9.29 -7.41 -12.75
CA VAL A 22 8.15 -7.64 -11.85
C VAL A 22 6.93 -7.05 -12.52
N ASN A 23 6.05 -7.90 -13.04
CA ASN A 23 4.79 -7.45 -13.63
C ASN A 23 3.86 -7.03 -12.50
N LYS A 24 3.58 -5.72 -12.38
CA LYS A 24 2.45 -5.22 -11.61
C LYS A 24 1.20 -5.31 -12.48
N ALA A 25 0.19 -6.02 -12.01
CA ALA A 25 -1.13 -6.03 -12.64
C ALA A 25 -2.07 -5.17 -11.78
N GLN A 26 -2.60 -4.09 -12.35
CA GLN A 26 -3.54 -3.24 -11.66
C GLN A 26 -4.82 -4.03 -11.37
N ALA A 27 -5.11 -4.20 -10.08
CA ALA A 27 -6.29 -4.90 -9.60
C ALA A 27 -7.50 -3.94 -9.52
N ALA A 28 -7.29 -2.71 -9.04
CA ALA A 28 -8.32 -1.68 -8.98
C ALA A 28 -7.77 -0.26 -8.88
N SER A 29 -8.61 0.71 -9.24
CA SER A 29 -8.48 2.13 -8.89
C SER A 29 -9.75 2.57 -8.18
N LEU A 30 -9.63 3.06 -6.95
CA LEU A 30 -10.76 3.46 -6.11
C LEU A 30 -10.68 4.95 -5.79
N THR A 31 -11.84 5.62 -5.80
CA THR A 31 -11.99 6.95 -5.21
C THR A 31 -12.49 6.79 -3.78
N ILE A 32 -11.82 7.41 -2.84
CA ILE A 32 -12.18 7.40 -1.42
C ILE A 32 -12.75 8.76 -1.06
N ASP A 33 -13.95 8.74 -0.49
CA ASP A 33 -14.56 9.91 0.11
C ASP A 33 -13.85 10.19 1.45
N PRO A 34 -13.23 11.36 1.64
CA PRO A 34 -12.49 11.63 2.86
C PRO A 34 -13.42 11.85 4.07
N THR A 35 -14.74 11.88 3.86
CA THR A 35 -15.75 11.91 4.92
C THR A 35 -16.21 10.54 5.39
N ASP A 36 -15.83 9.46 4.69
CA ASP A 36 -16.15 8.09 5.06
C ASP A 36 -15.00 7.45 5.88
N THR A 37 -15.35 6.70 6.92
CA THR A 37 -14.35 6.02 7.76
C THR A 37 -14.84 4.72 8.39
N PHE A 38 -13.90 3.85 8.75
CA PHE A 38 -14.13 2.65 9.57
C PHE A 38 -13.80 2.88 11.05
N LEU A 39 -13.28 4.06 11.38
CA LEU A 39 -13.04 4.50 12.74
C LEU A 39 -14.18 5.41 13.16
N ARG A 40 -14.51 5.40 14.45
CA ARG A 40 -15.31 6.49 15.01
C ARG A 40 -14.57 7.21 16.09
N THR A 41 -14.58 8.52 15.98
CA THR A 41 -14.20 9.42 17.06
C THR A 41 -15.44 10.11 17.57
N TYR A 42 -15.41 10.55 18.83
CA TYR A 42 -16.48 11.38 19.41
C TYR A 42 -16.68 12.71 18.63
N ALA A 43 -15.72 13.09 17.79
CA ALA A 43 -15.76 14.33 17.02
C ALA A 43 -16.20 14.17 15.56
N ASP A 44 -16.71 13.01 15.17
CA ASP A 44 -17.23 12.74 13.81
C ASP A 44 -18.58 13.38 13.52
N THR A 45 -19.03 14.26 14.41
CA THR A 45 -20.20 15.11 14.26
C THR A 45 -19.72 16.56 14.27
N THR A 46 -19.67 17.18 13.10
CA THR A 46 -19.23 18.57 12.94
C THR A 46 -20.41 19.45 12.60
N TYR A 47 -20.53 20.58 13.29
CA TYR A 47 -21.54 21.59 12.99
C TYR A 47 -20.93 22.71 12.15
N TYR A 48 -21.31 22.78 10.87
CA TYR A 48 -20.81 23.79 9.94
C TYR A 48 -21.95 24.53 9.25
N GLN A 49 -21.94 25.86 9.32
CA GLN A 49 -22.95 26.75 8.70
C GLN A 49 -24.42 26.38 8.99
N GLY A 50 -24.72 25.86 10.18
CA GLY A 50 -26.09 25.45 10.51
C GLY A 50 -26.43 24.00 10.16
N VAL A 51 -25.49 23.26 9.56
CA VAL A 51 -25.66 21.86 9.16
C VAL A 51 -24.82 20.99 10.09
N ASN A 52 -25.46 19.97 10.64
CA ASN A 52 -24.76 18.92 11.36
C ASN A 52 -24.31 17.84 10.36
N THR A 53 -23.02 17.73 10.10
CA THR A 53 -22.45 16.68 9.26
C THR A 53 -21.92 15.56 10.15
N VAL A 54 -22.26 14.33 9.79
CA VAL A 54 -21.78 13.13 10.47
C VAL A 54 -20.96 12.34 9.47
N ALA A 55 -19.79 11.86 9.89
CA ALA A 55 -18.92 11.09 8.99
C ALA A 55 -19.66 9.85 8.48
N GLY A 56 -19.45 9.47 7.23
CA GLY A 56 -20.07 8.29 6.67
C GLY A 56 -19.35 7.00 7.07
N ASN A 57 -19.86 5.88 6.58
CA ASN A 57 -19.21 4.58 6.77
C ASN A 57 -18.41 4.26 5.52
N THR A 58 -17.13 3.94 5.69
CA THR A 58 -16.37 3.39 4.57
C THR A 58 -16.97 2.07 4.09
N LYS A 59 -16.68 1.72 2.85
CA LYS A 59 -17.12 0.47 2.23
C LYS A 59 -16.06 -0.61 2.44
N ALA A 60 -16.51 -1.82 2.79
CA ALA A 60 -15.67 -3.00 2.72
C ALA A 60 -15.33 -3.31 1.26
N ILE A 61 -14.06 -3.55 0.95
CA ILE A 61 -13.59 -3.94 -0.37
C ILE A 61 -13.33 -5.45 -0.34
N SER A 62 -14.10 -6.23 -1.10
CA SER A 62 -13.88 -7.67 -1.27
C SER A 62 -12.57 -7.89 -2.03
N LEU A 63 -11.62 -8.60 -1.42
CA LEU A 63 -10.34 -8.91 -2.07
C LEU A 63 -10.54 -9.87 -3.25
N ALA A 64 -11.48 -10.81 -3.13
CA ALA A 64 -11.79 -11.76 -4.18
C ALA A 64 -12.33 -11.07 -5.45
N ASP A 65 -13.12 -10.01 -5.29
CA ASP A 65 -13.66 -9.22 -6.41
C ASP A 65 -12.55 -8.51 -7.19
N LEU A 66 -11.41 -8.26 -6.53
CA LEU A 66 -10.20 -7.68 -7.13
C LEU A 66 -9.23 -8.73 -7.68
N GLY A 67 -9.56 -10.04 -7.59
CA GLY A 67 -8.64 -11.13 -7.94
C GLY A 67 -7.46 -11.28 -6.97
N LEU A 68 -7.61 -10.74 -5.76
CA LEU A 68 -6.64 -10.81 -4.67
C LEU A 68 -7.06 -11.85 -3.63
N LYS A 69 -6.09 -12.39 -2.89
CA LYS A 69 -6.31 -13.29 -1.76
C LYS A 69 -5.23 -13.14 -0.70
N GLY A 70 -5.50 -13.66 0.49
CA GLY A 70 -4.49 -13.76 1.55
C GLY A 70 -3.18 -14.40 1.06
N GLY A 71 -2.06 -13.77 1.42
CA GLY A 71 -0.70 -14.15 0.99
C GLY A 71 -0.22 -13.49 -0.31
N ASP A 72 -1.08 -12.82 -1.08
CA ASP A 72 -0.63 -12.03 -2.22
C ASP A 72 0.16 -10.79 -1.73
N SER A 73 1.21 -10.42 -2.47
CA SER A 73 1.86 -9.12 -2.31
C SER A 73 1.17 -8.07 -3.17
N ILE A 74 0.91 -6.91 -2.61
CA ILE A 74 0.25 -5.79 -3.29
C ILE A 74 1.03 -4.49 -3.12
N SER A 75 0.89 -3.57 -4.09
CA SER A 75 1.24 -2.17 -3.94
C SER A 75 -0.04 -1.34 -3.84
N LEU A 76 -0.06 -0.42 -2.89
CA LEU A 76 -1.10 0.56 -2.64
C LEU A 76 -0.50 1.93 -2.97
N ASN A 77 -0.98 2.57 -4.01
CA ASN A 77 -0.45 3.85 -4.48
C ASN A 77 -1.52 4.95 -4.37
N ILE A 78 -1.25 5.93 -3.52
CA ILE A 78 -2.14 7.06 -3.30
C ILE A 78 -1.88 8.15 -4.34
N SER A 79 -2.95 8.71 -4.89
CA SER A 79 -2.91 9.98 -5.60
C SER A 79 -4.03 10.91 -5.15
N GLY A 80 -3.90 12.20 -5.46
CA GLY A 80 -4.82 13.23 -4.97
C GLY A 80 -4.52 13.69 -3.54
N LYS A 81 -5.40 14.54 -3.02
CA LYS A 81 -5.27 15.17 -1.70
C LYS A 81 -6.66 15.46 -1.14
N PHE A 82 -6.80 15.38 0.17
CA PHE A 82 -7.97 15.86 0.89
C PHE A 82 -7.59 17.08 1.76
N ASN A 83 -8.58 17.91 2.05
CA ASN A 83 -8.45 18.93 3.10
C ASN A 83 -8.99 18.33 4.40
N THR A 84 -8.17 18.43 5.45
CA THR A 84 -8.47 17.99 6.82
C THR A 84 -9.58 18.77 7.52
N SER A 85 -9.99 19.89 6.95
CA SER A 85 -11.04 20.71 7.53
C SER A 85 -11.58 21.76 6.56
N VAL A 86 -12.87 22.08 6.69
CA VAL A 86 -13.48 23.26 6.06
C VAL A 86 -13.10 24.58 6.75
N TRP A 87 -12.66 24.57 8.01
CA TRP A 87 -12.33 25.78 8.78
C TRP A 87 -10.88 26.24 8.59
N SER A 88 -9.97 25.28 8.52
CA SER A 88 -8.53 25.52 8.36
C SER A 88 -7.98 24.45 7.41
N PRO A 89 -8.17 24.60 6.09
CA PRO A 89 -7.84 23.57 5.13
C PRO A 89 -6.33 23.31 5.10
N GLY A 90 -5.91 22.25 5.77
CA GLY A 90 -4.60 21.63 5.59
C GLY A 90 -4.70 20.49 4.57
N GLN A 91 -3.86 20.51 3.54
CA GLN A 91 -3.85 19.43 2.54
C GLN A 91 -3.01 18.25 2.98
N ARG A 92 -3.58 17.05 2.88
CA ARG A 92 -2.93 15.78 3.19
C ARG A 92 -3.18 14.75 2.08
N SER A 93 -2.34 13.73 2.06
CA SER A 93 -2.36 12.65 1.05
C SER A 93 -1.98 11.31 1.67
N ASP A 94 -2.29 11.13 2.95
CA ASP A 94 -2.04 9.91 3.69
C ASP A 94 -3.36 9.24 4.10
N MET A 95 -3.34 7.91 4.04
CA MET A 95 -4.50 7.07 4.31
C MET A 95 -4.14 6.02 5.34
N ILE A 96 -5.18 5.39 5.87
CA ILE A 96 -5.09 4.23 6.73
C ILE A 96 -5.87 3.08 6.10
N GLY A 97 -5.43 1.86 6.41
CA GLY A 97 -6.09 0.64 6.00
C GLY A 97 -6.19 -0.37 7.12
N VAL A 98 -7.14 -1.29 7.01
CA VAL A 98 -7.23 -2.46 7.88
C VAL A 98 -7.77 -3.64 7.08
N PHE A 99 -7.10 -4.79 7.20
CA PHE A 99 -7.57 -6.04 6.65
C PHE A 99 -8.55 -6.71 7.61
N SER A 100 -9.53 -7.43 7.08
CA SER A 100 -10.55 -8.12 7.88
C SER A 100 -10.94 -9.46 7.30
N THR A 101 -11.46 -10.36 8.13
CA THR A 101 -12.10 -11.61 7.65
C THR A 101 -13.59 -11.45 7.33
N SER A 102 -14.20 -10.30 7.66
CA SER A 102 -15.59 -9.96 7.35
C SER A 102 -15.76 -8.53 6.83
N ASP A 103 -16.89 -8.28 6.16
CA ASP A 103 -17.32 -6.95 5.68
C ASP A 103 -18.09 -6.15 6.74
N HIS A 104 -18.16 -6.66 7.98
CA HIS A 104 -18.99 -6.09 9.02
C HIS A 104 -18.33 -4.90 9.71
N LEU A 105 -19.02 -3.76 9.69
CA LEU A 105 -18.74 -2.61 10.53
C LEU A 105 -19.75 -2.53 11.67
N LEU A 106 -19.27 -2.40 12.91
CA LEU A 106 -20.11 -2.11 14.08
C LEU A 106 -20.88 -0.79 13.92
N ASP A 107 -21.84 -0.58 14.81
CA ASP A 107 -22.53 0.69 14.97
C ASP A 107 -21.57 1.87 15.26
N THR A 108 -22.03 3.10 15.04
CA THR A 108 -21.22 4.31 15.25
C THR A 108 -20.90 4.58 16.73
N SER A 109 -21.56 3.90 17.66
CA SER A 109 -21.23 3.92 19.09
C SER A 109 -19.93 3.18 19.44
N SER A 110 -19.40 2.35 18.54
CA SER A 110 -18.10 1.71 18.71
C SER A 110 -16.99 2.52 18.05
N GLU A 111 -15.92 2.81 18.77
CA GLU A 111 -14.75 3.50 18.19
C GLU A 111 -14.03 2.62 17.16
N GLN A 112 -13.90 1.33 17.49
CA GLN A 112 -13.31 0.30 16.65
C GLN A 112 -14.42 -0.50 16.00
N ARG A 113 -14.60 -0.33 14.68
CA ARG A 113 -15.79 -0.88 14.03
C ARG A 113 -15.51 -2.11 13.18
N VAL A 114 -14.25 -2.37 12.85
CA VAL A 114 -13.85 -3.56 12.11
C VAL A 114 -13.64 -4.70 13.11
N VAL A 115 -14.67 -5.53 13.31
CA VAL A 115 -14.69 -6.57 14.35
C VAL A 115 -13.67 -7.68 14.15
N ASP A 116 -13.42 -8.05 12.88
CA ASP A 116 -12.57 -9.17 12.53
C ASP A 116 -11.27 -8.69 11.87
N ALA A 117 -10.73 -7.59 12.39
CA ALA A 117 -9.49 -7.00 11.92
C ALA A 117 -8.33 -8.02 12.03
N VAL A 118 -7.49 -8.06 11.00
CA VAL A 118 -6.34 -8.96 10.91
C VAL A 118 -5.07 -8.14 10.82
N ALA A 119 -4.16 -8.40 11.75
CA ALA A 119 -2.86 -7.75 11.76
C ALA A 119 -2.00 -8.13 10.55
N LEU A 120 -1.15 -7.18 10.12
CA LEU A 120 -0.09 -7.45 9.17
C LEU A 120 0.91 -8.46 9.75
N ASN A 121 1.70 -9.08 8.87
CA ASN A 121 2.86 -9.84 9.35
C ASN A 121 3.87 -8.91 10.04
N GLN A 122 4.74 -9.45 10.89
CA GLN A 122 5.67 -8.64 11.68
C GLN A 122 6.60 -7.75 10.85
N GLN A 123 6.97 -8.19 9.64
CA GLN A 123 7.86 -7.41 8.77
C GLN A 123 7.14 -6.17 8.24
N ASP A 124 5.97 -6.36 7.64
CA ASP A 124 5.16 -5.26 7.10
C ASP A 124 4.64 -4.36 8.23
N ALA A 125 4.31 -4.93 9.39
CA ALA A 125 4.02 -4.17 10.59
C ALA A 125 5.24 -3.31 10.96
N ASN A 126 6.44 -3.86 11.15
CA ASN A 126 7.60 -3.01 11.50
C ASN A 126 7.90 -1.89 10.47
N GLN A 127 7.50 -2.08 9.21
CA GLN A 127 7.75 -1.13 8.13
C GLN A 127 6.65 -0.05 8.01
N TYR A 128 5.39 -0.41 8.18
CA TYR A 128 4.21 0.44 7.88
C TYR A 128 3.24 0.59 9.06
N ASP A 129 3.57 -0.03 10.20
CA ASP A 129 2.78 0.09 11.40
C ASP A 129 2.90 1.49 11.97
N TYR A 130 1.75 1.97 12.42
CA TYR A 130 1.71 3.04 13.36
C TYR A 130 1.92 2.40 14.74
N THR A 131 3.17 2.24 15.16
CA THR A 131 3.51 1.91 16.55
C THR A 131 3.25 3.11 17.45
N GLN A 132 2.91 2.93 18.73
CA GLN A 132 2.75 4.03 19.70
C GLN A 132 3.90 5.07 19.68
N ASN A 133 5.12 4.67 19.25
CA ASN A 133 6.28 5.54 19.07
C ASN A 133 6.37 6.24 17.69
N THR A 134 5.77 5.69 16.62
CA THR A 134 5.68 6.30 15.27
C THR A 134 4.39 7.10 15.06
N TRP A 135 3.46 7.05 16.03
CA TRP A 135 2.31 7.95 16.18
C TRP A 135 2.67 9.39 16.54
N THR A 136 3.95 9.66 16.83
CA THR A 136 4.34 10.97 17.33
C THR A 136 4.29 12.01 16.21
N SER A 137 3.37 12.95 16.42
CA SER A 137 3.54 14.37 16.15
C SER A 137 3.13 14.98 14.82
N ASN A 138 2.90 14.27 13.71
CA ASN A 138 2.45 14.95 12.48
C ASN A 138 1.36 14.25 11.68
N THR A 139 1.10 12.97 11.96
CA THR A 139 0.17 12.17 11.15
C THR A 139 -1.09 11.77 11.92
N LEU A 140 -1.13 11.87 13.25
CA LEU A 140 -2.39 11.92 14.02
C LEU A 140 -2.37 12.93 15.19
N PHE A 141 -1.26 13.24 15.89
CA PHE A 141 -1.24 14.31 16.91
C PHE A 141 0.09 15.00 17.11
N ASN A 142 0.21 16.28 16.74
CA ASN A 142 1.17 17.16 17.40
C ASN A 142 0.62 17.66 18.75
N SER A 143 0.94 16.98 19.86
CA SER A 143 0.66 17.48 21.22
C SER A 143 1.41 18.77 21.57
N THR A 144 2.40 19.19 20.75
CA THR A 144 3.02 20.53 20.87
C THR A 144 2.28 21.62 20.09
N ALA A 145 1.31 21.28 19.22
CA ALA A 145 0.55 22.26 18.43
C ALA A 145 -0.79 22.68 19.07
N SER A 146 -1.36 21.90 19.99
CA SER A 146 -2.39 22.40 20.91
C SER A 146 -1.77 22.46 22.30
N PRO A 147 -1.24 23.64 22.72
CA PRO A 147 -0.83 23.84 24.09
C PRO A 147 -1.97 23.38 25.01
N SER A 148 -1.66 22.55 26.02
CA SER A 148 -2.52 22.07 27.12
C SER A 148 -3.35 20.78 26.99
N SER A 149 -3.30 20.02 25.88
CA SER A 149 -4.15 18.81 25.76
C SER A 149 -3.92 17.81 26.90
N THR A 150 -4.98 17.23 27.46
CA THR A 150 -4.91 16.32 28.62
C THR A 150 -5.43 14.94 28.23
N PHE A 151 -4.67 13.89 28.56
CA PHE A 151 -5.12 12.51 28.34
C PHE A 151 -6.20 12.11 29.36
N ASP A 152 -7.34 11.63 28.88
CA ASP A 152 -8.44 11.06 29.66
C ASP A 152 -8.37 9.52 29.60
N PRO A 153 -7.91 8.84 30.68
CA PRO A 153 -7.79 7.38 30.71
C PRO A 153 -9.14 6.66 30.71
N GLY A 154 -10.24 7.32 31.09
CA GLY A 154 -11.59 6.74 31.01
C GLY A 154 -12.11 6.67 29.57
N LYS A 155 -11.59 7.50 28.68
CA LYS A 155 -11.93 7.56 27.25
C LYS A 155 -10.83 7.07 26.33
N ASN A 156 -9.66 6.70 26.88
CA ASN A 156 -8.46 6.34 26.12
C ASN A 156 -8.10 7.38 25.02
N ALA A 157 -8.28 8.66 25.35
CA ALA A 157 -8.26 9.76 24.38
C ALA A 157 -7.61 11.03 24.95
N TYR A 158 -7.00 11.83 24.09
CA TYR A 158 -6.56 13.20 24.39
C TYR A 158 -7.72 14.17 24.22
N MET A 159 -7.95 14.98 25.24
CA MET A 159 -8.98 16.02 25.29
C MET A 159 -8.41 17.34 24.77
N CYS A 160 -9.18 18.04 23.91
CA CYS A 160 -8.86 19.40 23.53
C CYS A 160 -8.90 20.30 24.76
N SER A 161 -7.94 21.22 24.86
CA SER A 161 -7.88 22.21 25.93
C SER A 161 -7.64 23.58 25.32
N ASP A 162 -8.67 24.14 24.72
CA ASP A 162 -8.63 25.54 24.33
C ASP A 162 -9.83 26.22 24.98
N ALA A 163 -9.56 27.33 25.68
CA ALA A 163 -10.56 28.15 26.35
C ALA A 163 -11.63 28.71 25.38
N THR A 164 -11.40 28.63 24.07
CA THR A 164 -12.32 29.05 23.02
C THR A 164 -13.18 27.93 22.43
N LEU A 165 -12.93 26.66 22.78
CA LEU A 165 -13.75 25.56 22.32
C LEU A 165 -15.05 25.48 23.12
N SER A 166 -16.18 25.45 22.41
CA SER A 166 -17.51 25.39 23.01
C SER A 166 -17.84 24.05 23.69
N ASP A 167 -17.04 23.01 23.44
CA ASP A 167 -17.21 21.68 24.03
C ASP A 167 -15.96 21.25 24.82
N PRO A 168 -16.00 21.28 26.17
CA PRO A 168 -14.91 20.81 27.02
C PRO A 168 -14.73 19.28 27.02
N ASN A 169 -15.67 18.52 26.43
CA ASN A 169 -15.56 17.07 26.23
C ASN A 169 -15.03 16.70 24.85
N ARG A 170 -14.60 17.67 24.04
CA ARG A 170 -14.07 17.40 22.71
C ARG A 170 -12.77 16.60 22.81
N ILE A 171 -12.79 15.40 22.24
CA ILE A 171 -11.59 14.60 22.02
C ILE A 171 -10.85 15.24 20.84
N CYS A 172 -9.60 15.68 21.05
CA CYS A 172 -8.73 16.01 19.92
C CYS A 172 -8.12 14.75 19.36
N GLY A 173 -7.87 13.72 20.16
CA GLY A 173 -7.18 12.52 19.68
C GLY A 173 -7.41 11.23 20.43
N GLN A 174 -7.09 10.11 19.79
CA GLN A 174 -7.17 8.78 20.38
C GLN A 174 -5.76 8.22 20.55
N GLN A 175 -5.50 7.50 21.66
CA GLN A 175 -4.15 7.01 21.98
C GLN A 175 -3.75 5.78 21.17
N THR A 176 -4.72 5.01 20.65
CA THR A 176 -4.45 3.75 19.95
C THR A 176 -5.52 3.48 18.91
N LEU A 177 -5.13 3.40 17.64
CA LEU A 177 -5.80 2.52 16.71
C LEU A 177 -5.47 1.11 17.17
N PHE A 178 -6.45 0.24 16.99
CA PHE A 178 -6.37 -1.15 17.39
C PHE A 178 -5.50 -1.96 16.45
N ASP A 179 -5.15 -3.15 16.93
CA ASP A 179 -4.35 -4.13 16.21
C ASP A 179 -4.83 -4.30 14.76
N GLY A 180 -3.90 -4.12 13.82
CA GLY A 180 -4.10 -4.37 12.40
C GLY A 180 -4.44 -3.17 11.53
N VAL A 181 -4.55 -1.96 12.09
CA VAL A 181 -4.54 -0.74 11.28
C VAL A 181 -3.12 -0.41 10.83
N PHE A 182 -2.95 -0.04 9.56
CA PHE A 182 -1.64 0.31 8.98
C PHE A 182 -1.71 1.59 8.16
N GLY A 183 -0.54 2.22 7.96
CA GLY A 183 -0.39 3.47 7.22
C GLY A 183 -0.10 3.28 5.76
N ILE A 184 -0.63 4.20 4.97
CA ILE A 184 -0.39 4.26 3.54
C ILE A 184 0.10 5.68 3.22
N PHE A 185 1.36 5.78 2.79
CA PHE A 185 2.04 7.05 2.51
C PHE A 185 2.64 7.05 1.11
N GLY A 186 1.94 7.66 0.15
CA GLY A 186 2.34 7.58 -1.25
C GLY A 186 2.22 6.15 -1.76
N GLU A 187 3.35 5.48 -2.02
CA GLU A 187 3.38 4.07 -2.41
C GLU A 187 3.75 3.17 -1.22
N THR A 188 2.91 2.18 -0.93
CA THR A 188 3.09 1.20 0.16
C THR A 188 2.98 -0.20 -0.40
N THR A 189 3.97 -1.06 -0.12
CA THR A 189 3.97 -2.45 -0.59
C THR A 189 3.87 -3.38 0.61
N LEU A 190 2.89 -4.28 0.62
CA LEU A 190 2.68 -5.20 1.75
C LEU A 190 2.14 -6.54 1.28
N THR A 191 2.15 -7.52 2.18
CA THR A 191 1.52 -8.82 1.97
C THR A 191 0.18 -8.86 2.67
N ILE A 192 -0.87 -9.23 1.92
CA ILE A 192 -2.21 -9.43 2.48
C ILE A 192 -2.14 -10.55 3.53
N PRO A 193 -2.63 -10.34 4.77
CA PRO A 193 -2.69 -11.40 5.77
C PRO A 193 -3.43 -12.64 5.24
N THR A 194 -2.93 -13.84 5.55
CA THR A 194 -3.41 -15.09 4.92
C THR A 194 -4.89 -15.37 5.13
N THR A 195 -5.48 -14.87 6.22
CA THR A 195 -6.90 -15.04 6.55
C THR A 195 -7.79 -13.90 6.08
N ALA A 196 -7.21 -12.79 5.58
CA ALA A 196 -7.98 -11.62 5.19
C ALA A 196 -8.77 -11.87 3.89
N THR A 197 -10.01 -11.39 3.90
CA THR A 197 -10.95 -11.46 2.77
C THR A 197 -11.47 -10.08 2.36
N PHE A 198 -11.36 -9.09 3.25
CA PHE A 198 -11.76 -7.71 3.02
C PHE A 198 -10.66 -6.72 3.38
N LEU A 199 -10.72 -5.54 2.74
CA LEU A 199 -9.92 -4.36 3.05
C LEU A 199 -10.86 -3.18 3.31
N PHE A 200 -10.62 -2.46 4.40
CA PHE A 200 -11.25 -1.18 4.68
C PHE A 200 -10.21 -0.07 4.54
N LEU A 201 -10.62 1.06 3.97
CA LEU A 201 -9.75 2.23 3.74
C LEU A 201 -10.43 3.50 4.24
N ALA A 202 -9.64 4.42 4.78
CA ALA A 202 -10.07 5.76 5.14
C ALA A 202 -8.90 6.74 4.97
N VAL A 203 -9.19 8.03 4.89
CA VAL A 203 -8.14 9.04 5.06
C VAL A 203 -7.62 9.02 6.48
N ASN A 204 -6.38 9.47 6.67
CA ASN A 204 -5.82 9.56 8.00
C ASN A 204 -6.25 10.87 8.69
N ASP A 205 -7.38 10.85 9.39
CA ASP A 205 -7.91 11.99 10.15
C ASP A 205 -8.65 11.56 11.43
N VAL A 206 -9.14 12.54 12.20
CA VAL A 206 -10.02 12.36 13.35
C VAL A 206 -11.29 13.20 13.28
N PHE A 207 -11.36 14.18 12.37
CA PHE A 207 -12.58 14.93 12.08
C PHE A 207 -13.01 14.63 10.64
N TYR A 208 -13.57 13.44 10.42
CA TYR A 208 -13.90 13.01 9.06
C TYR A 208 -15.03 13.84 8.44
N SER A 209 -16.00 14.25 9.26
CA SER A 209 -17.24 14.89 8.80
C SER A 209 -17.07 16.29 8.23
N ASP A 210 -15.93 16.94 8.42
CA ASP A 210 -15.57 18.23 7.80
C ASP A 210 -14.42 18.12 6.80
N ASN A 211 -14.03 16.90 6.42
CA ASN A 211 -13.10 16.71 5.33
C ASN A 211 -13.72 17.09 3.99
N THR A 212 -12.87 17.53 3.06
CA THR A 212 -13.29 17.82 1.68
C THR A 212 -12.25 17.36 0.67
N GLY A 213 -12.66 17.29 -0.60
CA GLY A 213 -11.80 16.85 -1.70
C GLY A 213 -11.98 15.37 -2.01
N SER A 214 -10.96 14.77 -2.61
CA SER A 214 -10.99 13.36 -3.00
C SER A 214 -9.57 12.80 -3.03
N ILE A 215 -9.43 11.57 -2.55
CA ILE A 215 -8.19 10.82 -2.63
C ILE A 215 -8.45 9.56 -3.44
N PHE A 216 -7.46 9.14 -4.21
CA PHE A 216 -7.53 7.96 -5.07
C PHE A 216 -6.48 6.96 -4.61
N ILE A 217 -6.82 5.69 -4.73
CA ILE A 217 -5.89 4.60 -4.44
C ILE A 217 -5.90 3.60 -5.58
N ASP A 218 -4.72 3.35 -6.12
CA ASP A 218 -4.46 2.27 -7.04
C ASP A 218 -3.95 1.06 -6.25
N ILE A 219 -4.55 -0.10 -6.50
CA ILE A 219 -4.19 -1.37 -5.90
C ILE A 219 -3.61 -2.24 -7.01
N ASP A 220 -2.32 -2.52 -6.93
CA ASP A 220 -1.62 -3.38 -7.87
C ASP A 220 -1.28 -4.72 -7.21
N LYS A 221 -1.57 -5.82 -7.87
CA LYS A 221 -0.98 -7.12 -7.51
C LYS A 221 0.47 -7.14 -7.97
N ILE A 222 1.39 -7.37 -7.05
CA ILE A 222 2.80 -7.55 -7.36
C ILE A 222 3.01 -9.02 -7.72
N GLY A 223 3.32 -9.30 -8.98
CA GLY A 223 3.66 -10.65 -9.39
C GLY A 223 4.86 -11.17 -8.59
N THR A 224 4.79 -12.42 -8.15
CA THR A 224 6.00 -13.15 -7.77
C THR A 224 6.91 -13.15 -8.99
N VAL A 225 8.20 -12.83 -8.81
CA VAL A 225 9.19 -13.04 -9.88
C VAL A 225 9.13 -14.52 -10.22
N ASP A 226 8.45 -14.86 -11.31
CA ASP A 226 8.44 -16.22 -11.82
C ASP A 226 9.82 -16.43 -12.43
N ASN A 227 10.76 -16.86 -11.58
CA ASN A 227 12.06 -17.37 -11.98
C ASN A 227 11.91 -18.74 -12.69
N GLN A 228 10.83 -18.95 -13.46
CA GLN A 228 10.92 -19.78 -14.65
C GLN A 228 11.92 -19.11 -15.59
N LEU A 229 13.21 -19.32 -15.31
CA LEU A 229 14.16 -19.53 -16.39
C LEU A 229 13.50 -20.57 -17.27
N SER A 230 13.00 -20.16 -18.43
CA SER A 230 12.56 -21.10 -19.46
C SER A 230 13.75 -22.01 -19.69
N VAL A 231 13.73 -23.20 -19.10
CA VAL A 231 14.74 -24.22 -19.40
C VAL A 231 14.59 -24.42 -20.89
N PRO A 232 15.60 -24.09 -21.72
CA PRO A 232 15.47 -24.29 -23.14
C PRO A 232 15.09 -25.74 -23.35
N GLU A 233 14.02 -25.99 -24.09
CA GLU A 233 13.66 -27.37 -24.41
C GLU A 233 14.92 -28.09 -24.92
N PRO A 234 15.17 -29.37 -24.55
CA PRO A 234 16.40 -30.07 -24.90
C PRO A 234 16.70 -30.04 -26.41
N ASN A 235 15.68 -29.84 -27.23
CA ASN A 235 15.75 -29.69 -28.68
C ASN A 235 16.53 -28.44 -29.14
N THR A 236 16.48 -27.34 -28.39
CA THR A 236 17.20 -26.10 -28.71
C THR A 236 18.70 -26.23 -28.42
N VAL A 237 19.07 -26.99 -27.39
CA VAL A 237 20.47 -27.29 -27.03
C VAL A 237 21.15 -28.17 -28.09
N LEU A 238 20.40 -29.12 -28.66
CA LEU A 238 20.85 -29.98 -29.76
C LEU A 238 21.14 -29.18 -31.05
N GLY A 239 20.33 -28.16 -31.36
CA GLY A 239 20.54 -27.30 -32.54
C GLY A 239 21.84 -26.48 -32.46
N VAL A 240 22.18 -25.98 -31.27
CA VAL A 240 23.42 -25.22 -31.04
C VAL A 240 24.66 -26.14 -31.09
N LEU A 241 24.57 -27.36 -30.55
CA LEU A 241 25.67 -28.33 -30.63
C LEU A 241 25.89 -28.85 -32.06
N ALA A 242 24.82 -29.07 -32.83
CA ALA A 242 24.91 -29.52 -34.22
C ALA A 242 25.58 -28.47 -35.13
N THR A 243 25.29 -27.19 -34.92
CA THR A 243 25.91 -26.09 -35.68
C THR A 243 27.40 -25.91 -35.35
N ILE A 244 27.78 -26.05 -34.07
CA ILE A 244 29.20 -26.04 -33.65
C ILE A 244 29.97 -27.24 -34.23
N ALA A 245 29.39 -28.45 -34.20
CA ALA A 245 30.00 -29.64 -34.76
C ALA A 245 30.18 -29.54 -36.28
N LEU A 246 29.21 -28.96 -37.00
CA LEU A 246 29.29 -28.75 -38.45
C LEU A 246 30.38 -27.73 -38.81
N ALA A 247 30.47 -26.62 -38.07
CA ALA A 247 31.51 -25.61 -38.24
C ALA A 247 32.92 -26.18 -38.01
N LEU A 248 33.10 -27.01 -36.96
CA LEU A 248 34.37 -27.70 -36.69
C LEU A 248 34.73 -28.70 -37.79
N LYS A 249 33.75 -29.45 -38.32
CA LYS A 249 33.98 -30.42 -39.40
C LYS A 249 34.38 -29.73 -40.72
N MET A 250 33.79 -28.57 -41.03
CA MET A 250 34.14 -27.78 -42.21
C MET A 250 35.55 -27.18 -42.12
N LYS A 251 35.94 -26.67 -40.93
CA LYS A 251 37.32 -26.17 -40.69
C LYS A 251 38.38 -27.25 -40.91
N ARG A 252 38.09 -28.50 -40.50
CA ARG A 252 39.01 -29.64 -40.63
C ARG A 252 39.24 -30.04 -42.10
N LYS A 253 38.22 -29.95 -42.95
CA LYS A 253 38.36 -30.22 -44.40
C LYS A 253 39.17 -29.15 -45.14
N GLN A 254 39.05 -27.88 -44.74
CA GLN A 254 39.81 -26.79 -45.36
C GLN A 254 41.32 -26.84 -45.06
N GLN A 255 41.73 -27.48 -43.97
CA GLN A 255 43.15 -27.65 -43.62
C GLN A 255 43.82 -28.82 -44.35
N ILE A 256 43.05 -29.80 -44.86
CA ILE A 256 43.58 -30.96 -45.59
C ILE A 256 43.67 -30.68 -47.10
N ALA A 257 42.93 -29.69 -47.60
CA ALA A 257 42.90 -29.29 -49.02
C ALA A 257 43.93 -28.20 -49.37
N LYS A 258 44.93 -27.97 -48.52
CA LYS A 258 46.10 -27.11 -48.78
C LYS A 258 47.36 -27.95 -48.62
#